data_AF-A0A377LWG8-F1
#
_entry.id   AF-A0A377LWG8-F1
#
_cell.length_a   1.000
_cell.length_b   1.000
_cell.length_c   1.000
_cell.angle_alpha   90.00
_cell.angle_beta   90.00
_cell.angle_gamma   90.00
#
_symmetry.space_group_name_H-M   'P 1'
#
loop_
_entity.id
_entity.type
_entity.pdbx_description
1 polymer ?
#
loop_
_entity_poly.entity_id
_entity_poly.type
_entity_poly.pdbx_seq_one_letter_code
_entity_poly.pdbx_strand_id
1 'polypeptide(L)'
;MIWTIHSYQILKLTSALQKLLSMATGYLNQPMKAHHGFLITGCKVKNTVKLPDYCNNPADAWPIIVDNEISLNSYGSAWEASFEHDAPIGAFGTDETVTSGYEHRNPLRAAMIAFLMKQEQANA
;
A
#
# COMPACT_ATOMS: atom_id res chain seq x y z
N MET A 1 18.21 -11.33 -29.15
CA MET A 1 16.99 -10.70 -28.61
C MET A 1 16.59 -11.18 -27.21
N ILE A 2 17.37 -12.04 -26.53
CA ILE A 2 17.04 -12.55 -25.18
C ILE A 2 17.67 -11.70 -24.05
N TRP A 3 18.75 -10.97 -24.35
CA TRP A 3 19.50 -10.17 -23.36
C TRP A 3 18.77 -8.89 -22.89
N THR A 4 17.76 -8.41 -23.60
CA THR A 4 17.02 -7.18 -23.23
C THR A 4 15.92 -7.42 -22.20
N ILE A 5 15.27 -8.60 -22.22
CA ILE A 5 14.16 -8.92 -21.31
C ILE A 5 14.68 -9.18 -19.89
N HIS A 6 15.80 -9.90 -19.76
CA HIS A 6 16.41 -10.17 -18.45
C HIS A 6 16.91 -8.89 -17.77
N SER A 7 17.42 -7.92 -18.54
CA SER A 7 17.85 -6.62 -18.01
C SER A 7 16.68 -5.78 -17.52
N TYR A 8 15.52 -5.85 -18.17
CA TYR A 8 14.32 -5.09 -17.78
C TYR A 8 13.76 -5.54 -16.42
N GLN A 9 13.77 -6.85 -16.16
CA GLN A 9 13.30 -7.41 -14.88
C GLN A 9 14.22 -7.03 -13.70
N ILE A 10 15.54 -6.98 -13.93
CA ILE A 10 16.51 -6.54 -12.92
C ILE A 10 16.35 -5.04 -12.60
N LEU A 11 16.05 -4.21 -13.60
CA LEU A 11 15.78 -2.78 -13.41
C LEU A 11 14.49 -2.52 -12.62
N LYS A 12 13.42 -3.30 -12.82
CA LYS A 12 12.18 -3.20 -12.03
C LYS A 12 12.41 -3.54 -10.55
N LEU A 13 13.13 -4.63 -10.27
CA LEU A 13 13.43 -5.08 -8.90
C LEU A 13 14.27 -4.06 -8.12
N THR A 14 15.24 -3.42 -8.77
CA THR A 14 16.08 -2.39 -8.14
C THR A 14 15.30 -1.11 -7.82
N SER A 15 14.38 -0.69 -8.69
CA SER A 15 13.53 0.47 -8.41
C SER A 15 12.52 0.22 -7.27
N ALA A 16 12.00 -1.01 -7.16
CA ALA A 16 11.09 -1.38 -6.07
C ALA A 16 11.80 -1.39 -4.70
N LEU A 17 13.03 -1.94 -4.65
CA LEU A 17 13.88 -1.89 -3.46
C LEU A 17 14.22 -0.46 -3.03
N GLN A 18 14.51 0.43 -4.00
CA GLN A 18 14.79 1.83 -3.71
C GLN A 18 13.58 2.56 -3.13
N LYS A 19 12.36 2.26 -3.62
CA LYS A 19 11.11 2.78 -3.07
C LYS A 19 10.86 2.29 -1.64
N LEU A 20 11.03 1.00 -1.36
CA LEU A 20 10.90 0.46 -0.01
C LEU A 20 11.91 1.06 0.98
N LEU A 21 13.15 1.27 0.57
CA LEU A 21 14.17 1.97 1.35
C LEU A 21 13.80 3.44 1.62
N SER A 22 13.22 4.13 0.62
CA SER A 22 12.77 5.52 0.77
C SER A 22 11.57 5.66 1.72
N MET A 23 10.65 4.68 1.72
CA MET A 23 9.52 4.63 2.65
C MET A 23 9.99 4.33 4.07
N ALA A 24 10.94 3.40 4.23
CA ALA A 24 11.53 3.09 5.54
C ALA A 24 12.32 4.27 6.13
N THR A 25 13.06 5.01 5.31
CA THR A 25 13.79 6.22 5.75
C THR A 25 12.87 7.40 6.02
N GLY A 26 11.74 7.52 5.30
CA GLY A 26 10.70 8.51 5.60
C GLY A 26 10.01 8.30 6.96
N TYR A 27 9.84 7.04 7.38
CA TYR A 27 9.32 6.71 8.71
C TYR A 27 10.30 7.02 9.85
N LEU A 28 11.61 6.83 9.63
CA LEU A 28 12.63 7.07 10.66
C LEU A 28 12.98 8.56 10.84
N ASN A 29 12.71 9.41 9.84
CA ASN A 29 13.09 10.83 9.83
C ASN A 29 11.97 11.81 10.22
N GLN A 30 10.87 11.34 10.80
CA GLN A 30 9.86 12.26 11.32
C GLN A 30 10.39 12.95 12.59
N PRO A 31 10.56 14.29 12.61
CA PRO A 31 10.96 14.99 13.83
C PRO A 31 9.80 14.93 14.83
N MET A 32 9.94 14.08 15.84
CA MET A 32 9.08 14.15 17.03
C MET A 32 9.22 15.56 17.60
N LYS A 33 8.14 16.35 17.57
CA LYS A 33 8.08 17.63 18.27
C LYS A 33 8.39 17.39 19.75
N ALA A 34 9.61 17.75 20.15
CA ALA A 34 9.97 17.85 21.54
C ALA A 34 9.11 18.96 22.16
N HIS A 35 8.05 18.58 22.89
CA HIS A 35 7.47 19.49 23.85
C HIS A 35 8.53 19.72 24.93
N HIS A 36 8.83 21.00 25.17
CA HIS A 36 9.85 21.48 26.09
C HIS A 36 9.80 20.77 27.46
N GLY A 37 10.89 20.10 27.85
CA GLY A 37 11.03 19.54 29.20
C GLY A 37 12.01 18.39 29.30
N PHE A 38 13.31 18.69 29.32
CA PHE A 38 14.34 17.79 29.82
C PHE A 38 14.21 17.66 31.35
N LEU A 39 14.15 16.44 31.90
CA LEU A 39 14.79 16.05 33.17
C LEU A 39 14.87 14.52 33.30
N ILE A 40 16.07 14.03 33.62
CA ILE A 40 16.43 12.64 33.89
C ILE A 40 16.06 12.30 35.35
N THR A 41 15.12 11.37 35.56
CA THR A 41 15.15 10.40 36.69
C THR A 41 14.15 9.26 36.44
N GLY A 42 14.65 8.06 36.14
CA GLY A 42 14.08 6.79 36.62
C GLY A 42 12.66 6.36 36.24
N CYS A 43 12.02 6.84 35.17
CA CYS A 43 10.75 6.28 34.71
C CYS A 43 10.96 5.39 33.48
N LYS A 44 10.53 4.12 33.53
CA LYS A 44 10.35 3.30 32.32
C LYS A 44 9.28 3.95 31.47
N VAL A 45 9.68 4.83 30.56
CA VAL A 45 8.80 5.30 29.50
C VAL A 45 8.57 4.11 28.57
N LYS A 46 7.47 3.37 28.77
CA LYS A 46 6.93 2.51 27.73
C LYS A 46 6.34 3.44 26.68
N ASN A 47 7.17 3.93 25.77
CA ASN A 47 6.71 4.57 24.55
C ASN A 47 6.01 3.50 23.71
N THR A 48 4.72 3.28 23.97
CA THR A 48 3.88 2.44 23.11
C THR A 48 3.56 3.27 21.88
N VAL A 49 4.33 3.08 20.81
CA VAL A 49 3.94 3.60 19.50
C VAL A 49 2.60 2.95 19.16
N LYS A 50 1.55 3.76 19.02
CA LYS A 50 0.25 3.26 18.57
C LYS A 50 0.39 2.85 17.11
N LEU A 51 0.21 1.57 16.82
CA LEU A 51 0.18 1.10 15.45
C LEU A 51 -1.09 1.62 14.75
N PRO A 52 -0.99 2.09 13.49
CA PRO A 52 -2.16 2.49 12.71
C PRO A 52 -3.13 1.32 12.52
N ASP A 53 -4.43 1.60 12.54
CA ASP A 53 -5.49 0.61 12.33
C ASP A 53 -6.13 0.79 10.95
N TYR A 54 -5.49 0.26 9.93
CA TYR A 54 -5.94 0.38 8.54
C TYR A 54 -7.28 -0.34 8.26
N CYS A 55 -7.67 -1.30 9.09
CA CYS A 55 -8.89 -2.09 8.85
C CYS A 55 -10.13 -1.48 9.52
N ASN A 56 -9.96 -0.62 10.52
CA ASN A 56 -11.08 -0.06 11.28
C ASN A 56 -11.05 1.46 11.44
N ASN A 57 -9.93 2.14 11.12
CA ASN A 57 -9.82 3.59 11.19
C ASN A 57 -9.68 4.21 9.78
N PRO A 58 -10.68 4.97 9.32
CA PRO A 58 -10.60 5.67 8.03
C PRO A 58 -9.41 6.62 7.93
N ALA A 59 -9.02 7.30 9.01
CA ALA A 59 -7.91 8.26 8.95
C ALA A 59 -6.56 7.59 8.65
N ASP A 60 -6.39 6.34 9.10
CA ASP A 60 -5.17 5.57 8.85
C ASP A 60 -5.18 4.96 7.44
N ALA A 61 -6.35 4.47 6.97
CA ALA A 61 -6.48 3.81 5.67
C ALA A 61 -6.67 4.74 4.47
N TRP A 62 -7.31 5.89 4.65
CA TRP A 62 -7.68 6.79 3.55
C TRP A 62 -6.50 7.24 2.69
N PRO A 63 -5.33 7.60 3.26
CA PRO A 63 -4.15 7.93 2.45
C PRO A 63 -3.77 6.80 1.49
N ILE A 64 -3.79 5.55 1.94
CA ILE A 64 -3.47 4.38 1.09
C ILE A 64 -4.50 4.21 -0.03
N ILE A 65 -5.80 4.39 0.29
CA ILE A 65 -6.90 4.25 -0.68
C ILE A 65 -6.74 5.25 -1.82
N VAL A 66 -6.50 6.52 -1.49
CA VAL A 66 -6.37 7.60 -2.47
C VAL A 66 -5.06 7.47 -3.26
N ASP A 67 -3.93 7.23 -2.58
CA ASP A 67 -2.61 7.14 -3.22
C ASP A 67 -2.49 5.96 -4.19
N ASN A 68 -3.34 4.93 -4.03
CA ASN A 68 -3.35 3.73 -4.87
C ASN A 68 -4.59 3.63 -5.76
N GLU A 69 -5.42 4.68 -5.83
CA GLU A 69 -6.60 4.76 -6.71
C GLU A 69 -7.57 3.58 -6.52
N ILE A 70 -7.79 3.19 -5.27
CA ILE A 70 -8.71 2.10 -4.93
C ILE A 70 -10.13 2.66 -4.88
N SER A 71 -11.00 2.13 -5.74
CA SER A 71 -12.41 2.49 -5.79
C SER A 71 -13.21 1.70 -4.76
N LEU A 72 -14.23 2.33 -4.16
CA LEU A 72 -15.13 1.68 -3.19
C LEU A 72 -16.58 1.80 -3.65
N ASN A 73 -17.21 0.64 -3.92
CA ASN A 73 -18.60 0.54 -4.34
C ASN A 73 -19.43 -0.15 -3.25
N SER A 74 -20.61 0.39 -2.95
CA SER A 74 -21.54 -0.20 -1.98
C SER A 74 -22.61 -1.02 -2.69
N TYR A 75 -22.75 -2.29 -2.31
CA TYR A 75 -23.77 -3.21 -2.83
C TYR A 75 -24.74 -3.65 -1.72
N GLY A 76 -25.30 -2.67 -1.01
CA GLY A 76 -26.30 -2.87 0.03
C GLY A 76 -25.75 -3.52 1.30
N SER A 77 -25.42 -4.82 1.26
CA SER A 77 -24.94 -5.59 2.41
C SER A 77 -23.43 -5.86 2.42
N ALA A 78 -22.73 -5.47 1.35
CA ALA A 78 -21.30 -5.63 1.15
C ALA A 78 -20.70 -4.40 0.46
N TRP A 79 -19.37 -4.31 0.54
CA TRP A 79 -18.56 -3.32 -0.15
C TRP A 79 -17.57 -4.03 -1.06
N GLU A 80 -17.46 -3.56 -2.30
CA GLU A 80 -16.40 -3.95 -3.21
C GLU A 80 -15.32 -2.87 -3.19
N ALA A 81 -14.07 -3.31 -3.07
CA ALA A 81 -12.92 -2.48 -3.35
C ALA A 81 -12.26 -2.95 -4.65
N SER A 82 -12.15 -2.06 -5.63
CA SER A 82 -11.59 -2.39 -6.95
C SER A 82 -10.40 -1.52 -7.31
N PHE A 83 -9.52 -2.07 -8.14
CA PHE A 83 -8.30 -1.42 -8.62
C PHE A 83 -7.98 -1.88 -10.05
N GLU A 84 -7.28 -1.03 -10.80
CA GLU A 84 -6.80 -1.34 -12.13
C GLU A 84 -5.35 -1.84 -12.11
N HIS A 85 -5.04 -2.77 -13.01
CA HIS A 85 -3.69 -3.25 -13.30
C HIS A 85 -3.56 -3.68 -14.76
N ASP A 86 -2.32 -3.79 -15.25
CA ASP A 86 -2.06 -4.23 -16.62
C ASP A 86 -2.54 -5.67 -16.84
N ALA A 87 -3.16 -5.93 -18.00
CA ALA A 87 -3.51 -7.27 -18.42
C ALA A 87 -2.23 -8.09 -18.69
N PRO A 88 -2.27 -9.42 -18.49
CA PRO A 88 -1.24 -10.30 -19.03
C PRO A 88 -1.12 -10.10 -20.55
N ILE A 89 0.12 -10.03 -21.05
CA ILE A 89 0.40 -9.85 -22.49
C ILE A 89 -0.36 -10.91 -23.30
N GLY A 90 -1.25 -10.46 -24.19
CA GLY A 90 -2.02 -11.33 -25.08
C GLY A 90 -3.35 -11.83 -24.52
N ALA A 91 -3.76 -11.43 -23.30
CA ALA A 91 -5.07 -11.78 -22.76
C ALA A 91 -6.23 -11.26 -23.63
N PHE A 92 -6.06 -10.08 -24.23
CA PHE A 92 -7.06 -9.45 -25.10
C PHE A 92 -6.49 -9.02 -26.48
N GLY A 93 -5.27 -9.44 -26.80
CA GLY A 93 -4.59 -9.09 -28.06
C GLY A 93 -4.10 -7.64 -28.14
N THR A 94 -4.34 -6.81 -27.12
CA THR A 94 -3.79 -5.45 -26.99
C THR A 94 -3.31 -5.19 -25.54
N ASP A 95 -2.62 -4.06 -25.32
CA ASP A 95 -2.21 -3.58 -23.99
C ASP A 95 -3.42 -2.95 -23.30
N GLU A 96 -4.16 -3.75 -22.53
CA GLU A 96 -5.40 -3.35 -21.87
C GLU A 96 -5.23 -3.36 -20.35
N THR A 97 -5.97 -2.48 -19.67
CA THR A 97 -6.09 -2.47 -18.21
C THR A 97 -7.24 -3.35 -17.77
N VAL A 98 -7.01 -4.18 -16.76
CA VAL A 98 -8.03 -5.03 -16.13
C VAL A 98 -8.38 -4.46 -14.77
N THR A 99 -9.69 -4.39 -14.49
CA THR A 99 -10.18 -4.09 -13.14
C THR A 99 -10.33 -5.39 -12.35
N SER A 100 -9.65 -5.45 -11.21
CA SER A 100 -9.80 -6.52 -10.22
C SER A 100 -10.39 -5.94 -8.94
N GLY A 101 -11.06 -6.76 -8.13
CA GLY A 101 -11.66 -6.30 -6.89
C GLY A 101 -11.89 -7.39 -5.86
N TYR A 102 -12.17 -6.97 -4.63
CA TYR A 102 -12.49 -7.84 -3.52
C TYR A 102 -13.70 -7.31 -2.75
N GLU A 103 -14.61 -8.22 -2.40
CA GLU A 103 -15.81 -7.90 -1.64
C GLU A 103 -15.67 -8.23 -0.15
N HIS A 104 -16.10 -7.32 0.71
CA HIS A 104 -16.15 -7.53 2.14
C HIS A 104 -17.23 -6.68 2.81
N ARG A 105 -17.75 -7.13 3.96
CA ARG A 105 -18.76 -6.35 4.73
C ARG A 105 -18.21 -5.04 5.30
N ASN A 106 -16.94 -5.04 5.68
CA ASN A 106 -16.21 -3.85 6.12
C ASN A 106 -15.47 -3.24 4.89
N PRO A 107 -15.77 -1.99 4.51
CA PRO A 107 -15.17 -1.32 3.35
C PRO A 107 -13.66 -1.12 3.47
N LEU A 108 -13.15 -0.78 4.66
CA LEU A 108 -11.72 -0.56 4.87
C LEU A 108 -10.95 -1.87 4.73
N ARG A 109 -11.52 -2.96 5.25
CA ARG A 109 -10.92 -4.29 5.07
C ARG A 109 -10.96 -4.74 3.60
N ALA A 110 -12.03 -4.41 2.85
CA ALA A 110 -12.05 -4.63 1.40
C ALA A 110 -10.90 -3.87 0.73
N ALA A 111 -10.75 -2.58 1.03
CA ALA A 111 -9.72 -1.72 0.47
C ALA A 111 -8.30 -2.21 0.76
N MET A 112 -8.02 -2.63 1.99
CA MET A 112 -6.68 -3.10 2.34
C MET A 112 -6.35 -4.44 1.66
N ILE A 113 -7.34 -5.31 1.43
CA ILE A 113 -7.13 -6.54 0.65
C ILE A 113 -6.88 -6.20 -0.82
N ALA A 114 -7.67 -5.30 -1.42
CA ALA A 114 -7.46 -4.81 -2.78
C ALA A 114 -6.06 -4.19 -2.97
N PHE A 115 -5.58 -3.42 -1.99
CA PHE A 115 -4.22 -2.88 -1.97
C PHE A 115 -3.14 -3.99 -2.01
N LEU A 116 -3.30 -5.04 -1.21
CA LEU A 116 -2.37 -6.17 -1.21
C LEU A 116 -2.40 -6.91 -2.55
N MET A 117 -3.59 -7.13 -3.13
CA MET A 117 -3.73 -7.73 -4.46
C MET A 117 -3.05 -6.87 -5.53
N LYS A 118 -3.21 -5.54 -5.49
CA LYS A 118 -2.54 -4.62 -6.44
C LYS A 118 -1.02 -4.73 -6.35
N GLN A 119 -0.47 -4.83 -5.14
CA GLN A 119 0.98 -5.02 -4.95
C GLN A 119 1.46 -6.39 -5.46
N GLU A 120 0.65 -7.44 -5.30
CA GLU A 120 0.98 -8.76 -5.84
C GLU A 120 1.05 -8.73 -7.37
N GLN A 121 0.09 -8.08 -8.04
CA GLN A 121 0.11 -7.91 -9.49
C GLN A 121 1.30 -7.08 -9.98
N ALA A 122 1.72 -6.06 -9.23
CA ALA A 122 2.88 -5.25 -9.58
C ALA A 122 4.23 -5.99 -9.44
N ASN A 123 4.26 -7.08 -8.68
CA ASN A 123 5.45 -7.89 -8.42
C ASN A 123 5.51 -9.19 -9.24
N ALA A 124 4.46 -9.51 -9.99
CA ALA A 124 4.36 -10.67 -10.88
C ALA A 124 5.06 -10.43 -12.23
#